data_AF-A0A378F7V7-F1
#
_entry.id   AF-A0A378F7V7-F1
#
_cell.length_a   1.000
_cell.length_b   1.000
_cell.length_c   1.000
_cell.angle_alpha   90.00
_cell.angle_beta   90.00
_cell.angle_gamma   90.00
#
_symmetry.space_group_name_H-M   'P 1'
#
loop_
_entity.id
_entity.type
_entity.pdbx_description
1 polymer ?
#
loop_
_entity_poly.entity_id
_entity_poly.type
_entity_poly.pdbx_seq_one_letter_code
_entity_poly.pdbx_strand_id
1 'polypeptide(L)' 'MYGADAVEAASAALSGEAPFYGLQAVDSDLQAFPAHQSLLKAYEKLQRAKAAFWAK' A
#
# COMPACT_ATOMS: atom_id res chain seq x y z
N MET A 1 1.20 -16.38 -27.28
CA MET A 1 2.00 -16.88 -26.14
C MET A 1 1.68 -16.11 -24.86
N TYR A 2 1.76 -14.78 -24.85
CA TYR A 2 1.58 -13.99 -23.60
C TYR A 2 0.40 -13.00 -23.57
N GLY A 3 -0.29 -12.75 -24.69
CA GLY A 3 -1.36 -11.75 -24.77
C GLY A 3 -0.83 -10.33 -25.00
N ALA A 4 -1.65 -9.46 -25.59
CA ALA A 4 -1.24 -8.10 -25.97
C ALA A 4 -0.85 -7.26 -24.76
N ASP A 5 -1.71 -7.23 -23.72
CA ASP A 5 -1.53 -6.43 -22.52
C ASP A 5 -0.21 -6.76 -21.79
N ALA A 6 0.14 -8.04 -21.70
CA ALA A 6 1.37 -8.47 -21.05
C ALA A 6 2.62 -8.06 -21.85
N VAL A 7 2.55 -8.09 -23.17
CA VAL A 7 3.65 -7.66 -24.05
C VAL A 7 3.82 -6.14 -23.99
N GLU A 8 2.72 -5.39 -23.94
CA GLU A 8 2.74 -3.94 -23.78
C GLU A 8 3.35 -3.54 -22.44
N ALA A 9 2.86 -4.12 -21.33
CA ALA A 9 3.38 -3.86 -19.99
C ALA A 9 4.88 -4.20 -19.87
N ALA A 10 5.32 -5.32 -20.44
CA ALA A 10 6.73 -5.69 -20.46
C ALA A 10 7.57 -4.71 -21.30
N SER A 11 7.05 -4.24 -22.43
CA SER A 11 7.74 -3.28 -23.30
C SER A 11 7.90 -1.92 -22.61
N ALA A 12 6.85 -1.43 -21.93
CA ALA A 12 6.89 -0.20 -21.15
C ALA A 12 7.83 -0.28 -19.94
N ALA A 13 7.97 -1.47 -19.34
CA ALA A 13 8.95 -1.71 -18.30
C ALA A 13 10.39 -1.65 -18.84
N LEU A 14 10.63 -2.23 -20.04
CA LEU A 14 11.93 -2.23 -20.70
C LEU A 14 12.36 -0.85 -21.21
N SER A 15 11.43 -0.02 -21.68
CA SER A 15 11.70 1.36 -22.13
C SER A 15 11.98 2.33 -20.96
N GLY A 16 11.65 1.92 -19.74
CA GLY A 16 11.76 2.75 -18.54
C GLY A 16 10.56 3.69 -18.32
N GLU A 17 9.53 3.62 -19.15
CA GLU A 17 8.30 4.40 -18.98
C GLU A 17 7.48 3.93 -17.76
N ALA A 18 7.38 2.61 -17.56
CA ALA A 18 6.65 2.01 -16.44
C ALA A 18 7.40 0.80 -15.84
N PRO A 19 8.59 0.99 -15.23
CA PRO A 19 9.46 -0.10 -14.78
C PRO A 19 8.92 -0.87 -13.56
N PHE A 20 7.94 -0.31 -12.84
CA PHE A 20 7.41 -0.87 -11.60
C PHE A 20 6.03 -1.50 -11.80
N TYR A 21 5.97 -2.55 -12.61
CA TYR A 21 4.71 -3.23 -12.92
C TYR A 21 4.01 -3.76 -11.65
N GLY A 22 2.74 -3.38 -11.48
CA GLY A 22 1.91 -3.83 -10.36
C GLY A 22 2.20 -3.16 -9.01
N LEU A 23 3.14 -2.22 -8.94
CA LEU A 23 3.43 -1.44 -7.74
C LEU A 23 2.73 -0.07 -7.83
N GLN A 24 1.69 0.11 -7.02
CA GLN A 24 1.06 1.41 -6.84
C GLN A 24 1.96 2.34 -6.02
N ALA A 25 1.82 3.66 -6.23
CA ALA A 25 2.43 4.64 -5.36
C ALA A 25 1.82 4.55 -3.95
N VAL A 26 2.66 4.72 -2.93
CA VAL A 26 2.25 4.61 -1.52
C VAL A 26 2.78 5.82 -0.75
N ASP A 27 1.90 6.47 0.00
CA ASP A 27 2.24 7.57 0.91
C ASP A 27 2.79 7.07 2.25
N SER A 28 3.25 7.99 3.10
CA SER A 28 3.81 7.69 4.42
C SER A 28 2.83 7.02 5.39
N ASP A 29 1.53 7.25 5.22
CA ASP A 29 0.47 6.71 6.06
C ASP A 29 -0.11 5.41 5.49
N LEU A 30 0.46 4.92 4.37
CA LEU A 30 0.13 3.64 3.76
C LEU A 30 -1.35 3.54 3.35
N GLN A 31 -1.94 4.62 2.83
CA GLN A 31 -3.37 4.66 2.45
C GLN A 31 -3.67 3.71 1.28
N ALA A 32 -2.69 3.46 0.41
CA ALA A 32 -2.80 2.54 -0.71
C ALA A 32 -2.98 1.05 -0.32
N PHE A 33 -2.85 0.71 0.98
CA PHE A 33 -2.95 -0.66 1.48
C PHE A 33 -4.11 -0.83 2.48
N PRO A 34 -5.29 -1.31 2.04
CA PRO A 34 -6.46 -1.53 2.91
C PRO A 34 -6.19 -2.44 4.12
N ALA A 35 -5.31 -3.43 3.94
CA ALA A 35 -4.88 -4.32 5.02
C ALA A 35 -4.12 -3.54 6.12
N HIS A 36 -3.23 -2.63 5.73
CA HIS A 36 -2.48 -1.80 6.67
C HIS A 36 -3.39 -0.80 7.39
N GLN A 37 -4.34 -0.18 6.68
CA GLN A 37 -5.33 0.71 7.31
C GLN A 37 -6.20 -0.04 8.34
N SER A 38 -6.55 -1.30 8.06
CA SER A 38 -7.28 -2.14 9.02
C SER A 38 -6.46 -2.43 10.27
N LEU A 39 -5.15 -2.65 10.12
CA LEU A 39 -4.21 -2.81 11.23
C LEU A 39 -4.10 -1.54 12.07
N LEU A 40 -3.93 -0.37 11.44
CA LEU A 40 -3.86 0.91 12.15
C LEU A 40 -5.16 1.22 12.91
N LYS A 41 -6.32 0.93 12.33
CA LYS A 41 -7.62 1.07 13.02
C LYS A 41 -7.73 0.17 14.26
N ALA A 42 -7.15 -1.02 14.23
CA ALA A 42 -7.09 -1.89 15.40
C ALA A 42 -6.11 -1.32 16.44
N TYR A 43 -4.95 -0.84 16.00
CA TYR A 43 -3.93 -0.23 16.84
C TYR A 43 -4.45 1.02 17.58
N GLU A 44 -5.20 1.89 16.91
CA GLU A 44 -5.82 3.08 17.48
C GLU A 44 -6.71 2.78 18.70
N LYS A 45 -7.42 1.64 18.71
CA LYS A 45 -8.22 1.21 19.86
C LYS A 45 -7.33 0.99 21.10
N LEU A 46 -6.16 0.39 20.89
CA LEU A 46 -5.18 0.13 21.96
C LEU A 46 -4.54 1.44 22.44
N GLN A 47 -4.23 2.35 21.52
CA GLN A 47 -3.65 3.64 21.85
C GLN A 47 -4.60 4.49 22.71
N ARG A 48 -5.89 4.50 22.39
CA ARG A 48 -6.92 5.16 23.22
C ARG A 48 -7.01 4.54 24.61
N ALA A 49 -6.96 3.21 24.71
CA ALA A 49 -6.99 2.51 26.00
C ALA A 49 -5.77 2.86 26.86
N LYS A 50 -4.56 2.90 26.27
CA LYS A 50 -3.33 3.31 26.97
C LYS A 50 -3.40 4.76 27.43
N ALA A 51 -3.88 5.67 26.59
CA ALA A 51 -4.02 7.08 26.93
C ALA A 51 -4.98 7.28 28.12
N ALA A 52 -6.13 6.59 28.11
CA ALA A 52 -7.09 6.64 29.21
C ALA A 52 -6.54 6.04 30.51
N PHE A 53 -5.74 4.97 30.42
CA PHE A 53 -5.14 4.32 31.59
C PHE A 53 -4.09 5.21 32.28
N TRP A 54 -3.22 5.86 31.51
CA TRP A 54 -2.14 6.70 32.04
C TRP A 54 -2.54 8.15 32.34
N ALA A 55 -3.71 8.60 31.89
CA ALA A 55 -4.25 9.92 32.24
C ALA A 55 -4.92 9.96 33.64
N LYS A 56 -4.98 8.83 34.34
CA LYS A 56 -5.53 8.67 35.68
C LYS A 56 -4.40 8.57 36.71
#